data_AF-A0A1G9C8B4-F1
#
_entry.id   AF-A0A1G9C8B4-F1
#
_cell.length_a   1.000
_cell.length_b   1.000
_cell.length_c   1.000
_cell.angle_alpha   90.00
_cell.angle_beta   90.00
_cell.angle_gamma   90.00
#
_symmetry.space_group_name_H-M   'P 1'
#
loop_
_entity.id
_entity.type
_entity.pdbx_description
1 polymer ?
#
loop_
_entity_poly.entity_id
_entity_poly.type
_entity_poly.pdbx_seq_one_letter_code
_entity_poly.pdbx_strand_id
1 'polypeptide(L)' 'MSELPVETADERVDAIVAGLARLGELPVNEHVAVFEEAFSGLESALAAVDDAHGEHTTAGQAAYEGVLERP' A
#
# COMPACT_ATOMS: atom_id res chain seq x y z
N MET A 1 -11.14 -4.48 27.93
CA MET A 1 -10.39 -3.38 27.31
C MET A 1 -10.64 -3.51 25.82
N SER A 2 -11.50 -2.68 25.23
CA SER A 2 -11.57 -2.60 23.77
C SER A 2 -10.50 -1.60 23.36
N GLU A 3 -9.37 -2.11 22.90
CA GLU A 3 -8.43 -1.30 22.14
C GLU A 3 -9.17 -0.90 20.86
N LEU A 4 -9.36 0.40 20.65
CA LEU A 4 -9.86 0.90 19.38
C LEU A 4 -8.83 0.49 18.30
N PRO A 5 -9.27 0.10 17.10
CA PRO A 5 -8.35 -0.20 16.01
C PRO A 5 -7.41 0.99 15.82
N VAL A 6 -6.11 0.73 15.83
CA VAL A 6 -5.12 1.76 15.49
C VAL A 6 -5.23 2.00 13.99
N GLU A 7 -5.71 3.18 13.60
CA GLU A 7 -5.70 3.61 12.20
C GLU A 7 -4.27 3.72 11.70
N THR A 8 -4.03 3.24 10.48
CA THR A 8 -2.71 3.14 9.85
C THR A 8 -2.26 4.43 9.17
N ALA A 9 -2.99 5.54 9.38
CA ALA A 9 -2.81 6.83 8.73
C ALA A 9 -2.91 6.80 7.18
N ASP A 10 -3.28 5.64 6.61
CA ASP A 10 -3.61 5.46 5.21
C ASP A 10 -5.03 4.89 5.11
N GLU A 11 -5.96 5.75 4.66
CA GLU A 11 -7.38 5.41 4.54
C GLU A 11 -7.63 4.17 3.65
N ARG A 12 -6.74 3.90 2.69
CA ARG A 12 -6.84 2.73 1.80
C ARG A 12 -6.52 1.46 2.56
N VAL A 13 -5.47 1.49 3.38
CA VAL A 13 -5.07 0.36 4.23
C VAL A 13 -6.15 0.13 5.29
N ASP A 14 -6.67 1.19 5.90
CA ASP A 14 -7.74 1.09 6.90
C ASP A 14 -9.03 0.49 6.31
N ALA A 15 -9.41 0.86 5.09
CA ALA A 15 -10.56 0.28 4.40
C ALA A 15 -10.38 -1.23 4.13
N ILE A 16 -9.17 -1.65 3.75
CA ILE A 16 -8.85 -3.07 3.49
C ILE A 16 -8.92 -3.88 4.79
N VAL A 17 -8.34 -3.35 5.87
CA VAL A 17 -8.36 -3.98 7.20
C VAL A 17 -9.78 -4.05 7.76
N ALA A 18 -10.59 -2.99 7.59
CA ALA A 18 -12.01 -3.00 7.96
C ALA A 18 -12.79 -4.10 7.22
N GLY A 19 -12.42 -4.39 5.97
CA GLY A 19 -12.97 -5.50 5.18
C GLY A 19 -12.80 -6.87 5.84
N LEU A 20 -11.77 -7.08 6.66
CA LEU A 20 -11.55 -8.34 7.38
C LEU A 20 -12.58 -8.59 8.49
N ALA A 21 -13.31 -7.57 8.96
CA ALA A 21 -14.36 -7.73 9.96
C ALA A 21 -15.46 -8.71 9.51
N ARG A 22 -15.70 -8.83 8.19
CA ARG A 22 -16.69 -9.74 7.60
C ARG A 22 -16.35 -11.23 7.79
N LEU A 23 -15.10 -11.57 8.12
CA LEU A 23 -14.68 -12.95 8.36
C LEU A 23 -15.48 -13.63 9.49
N GLY A 24 -15.91 -12.87 10.51
CA GLY A 24 -16.73 -13.39 11.60
C GLY A 24 -18.12 -13.86 11.18
N GLU A 25 -18.60 -13.42 10.02
CA GLU A 25 -19.93 -13.72 9.48
C GLU A 25 -19.89 -14.78 8.37
N LEU A 26 -18.69 -15.12 7.88
CA LEU A 26 -18.47 -16.04 6.78
C LEU A 26 -17.98 -17.42 7.27
N PRO A 27 -18.32 -18.51 6.56
CA PRO A 27 -17.76 -19.81 6.84
C PRO A 27 -16.26 -19.84 6.52
N VAL A 28 -15.51 -20.68 7.23
CA VAL A 28 -14.03 -20.73 7.17
C VAL A 28 -13.49 -21.02 5.77
N ASN A 29 -14.24 -21.74 4.92
CA ASN A 29 -13.86 -21.98 3.54
C ASN A 29 -13.84 -20.71 2.67
N GLU A 30 -14.58 -19.66 3.05
CA GLU A 30 -14.60 -18.35 2.38
C GLU A 30 -13.48 -17.42 2.92
N HIS A 31 -12.89 -17.73 4.07
CA HIS A 31 -11.88 -16.85 4.70
C HIS A 31 -10.66 -16.65 3.82
N VAL A 32 -10.23 -17.70 3.10
CA VAL A 32 -9.07 -17.65 2.20
C VAL A 32 -9.30 -16.63 1.09
N ALA A 33 -10.47 -16.62 0.46
CA ALA A 33 -10.79 -15.66 -0.60
C ALA A 33 -10.79 -14.22 -0.08
N VAL A 34 -11.31 -14.00 1.13
CA VAL A 34 -11.28 -12.69 1.78
C VAL A 34 -9.86 -12.23 2.11
N PHE A 35 -8.98 -13.14 2.55
CA PHE A 35 -7.58 -12.82 2.79
C PHE A 35 -6.82 -12.51 1.50
N GLU A 36 -7.06 -13.25 0.42
CA GLU A 36 -6.43 -12.99 -0.88
C GLU A 36 -6.84 -11.62 -1.45
N GLU A 37 -8.13 -11.27 -1.35
CA GLU A 37 -8.63 -9.94 -1.75
C GLU A 37 -7.96 -8.83 -0.94
N ALA A 38 -7.90 -8.97 0.39
CA ALA A 38 -7.25 -7.99 1.26
C ALA A 38 -5.75 -7.87 0.97
N PHE A 39 -5.07 -8.99 0.73
CA PHE A 39 -3.65 -9.01 0.40
C PHE A 39 -3.37 -8.29 -0.92
N SER A 40 -4.14 -8.58 -1.97
CA SER A 40 -4.01 -7.92 -3.27
C SER A 40 -4.30 -6.41 -3.21
N GLY A 41 -5.27 -6.01 -2.38
CA GLY A 41 -5.54 -4.60 -2.09
C GLY A 41 -4.35 -3.90 -1.44
N LEU A 42 -3.71 -4.55 -0.46
CA LEU A 42 -2.54 -4.01 0.23
C LEU A 42 -1.35 -3.86 -0.72
N GLU A 43 -1.08 -4.88 -1.55
CA GLU A 43 -0.02 -4.82 -2.57
C GLU A 43 -0.25 -3.65 -3.54
N SER A 44 -1.49 -3.43 -3.96
CA SER A 44 -1.85 -2.31 -4.84
C SER A 44 -1.65 -0.96 -4.16
N ALA A 45 -2.01 -0.83 -2.88
CA ALA A 45 -1.80 0.39 -2.11
C ALA A 45 -0.31 0.71 -1.94
N LEU A 46 0.53 -0.31 -1.72
CA LEU A 46 1.98 -0.19 -1.61
C LEU A 46 2.64 0.15 -2.96
N ALA A 47 2.22 -0.49 -4.05
CA ALA A 47 2.71 -0.20 -5.40
C ALA A 47 2.44 1.28 -5.77
N ALA A 48 1.27 1.81 -5.43
CA ALA A 48 0.95 3.22 -5.66
C ALA A 48 1.85 4.20 -4.88
N VAL A 49 2.38 3.80 -3.72
CA VAL A 49 3.36 4.60 -2.96
C VAL A 49 4.73 4.54 -3.63
N ASP A 50 5.14 3.36 -4.13
CA ASP A 50 6.40 3.19 -4.85
C ASP A 50 6.43 4.03 -6.15
N ASP A 51 5.34 4.01 -6.92
CA ASP A 51 5.17 4.84 -8.12
C ASP A 51 5.32 6.34 -7.81
N ALA A 52 4.70 6.81 -6.73
CA ALA A 52 4.80 8.20 -6.28
C ALA A 52 6.22 8.60 -5.83
N HIS A 53 7.01 7.65 -5.32
CA HIS A 53 8.42 7.88 -4.98
C HIS A 53 9.36 7.77 -6.20
N GLY A 54 8.99 6.98 -7.21
CA GLY A 54 9.74 6.80 -8.45
C GLY A 54 9.83 8.07 -9.32
N GLU A 55 8.77 8.88 -9.37
CA GLU A 55 8.73 10.13 -10.16
C GLU A 55 9.69 11.22 -9.63
N HIS A 56 10.05 11.18 -8.35
CA HIS A 56 11.01 12.14 -7.77
C HIS A 56 12.47 11.81 -8.11
N THR A 57 12.78 10.55 -8.45
CA THR A 57 14.17 10.14 -8.74
C THR A 57 14.55 10.41 -10.19
N THR A 58 13.63 10.27 -11.16
CA THR A 58 13.92 10.53 -12.59
C THR A 58 14.15 12.00 -12.91
N ALA A 59 13.60 12.94 -12.14
CA ALA A 59 13.92 14.36 -12.28
C ALA A 59 15.28 14.75 -11.65
N GLY A 60 15.69 14.09 -10.57
CA GLY A 60 17.04 14.24 -9.97
C GLY A 60 18.14 13.63 -10.84
N GLN A 61 17.86 12.42 -11.38
CA GLN A 61 18.20 11.91 -12.71
C GLN A 61 19.09 12.77 -13.64
N ALA A 62 18.46 13.75 -14.28
CA ALA A 62 19.03 14.49 -15.41
C ALA A 62 19.93 15.66 -14.98
N ALA A 63 19.88 16.06 -13.70
CA ALA A 63 20.61 17.23 -13.22
C ALA A 63 22.10 16.94 -12.93
N TYR A 64 22.47 15.69 -12.59
CA TYR A 64 23.87 15.35 -12.31
C TYR A 64 24.65 14.91 -13.55
N GLU A 65 23.97 14.49 -14.63
CA GLU A 65 24.64 14.09 -15.87
C GLU A 65 25.16 15.30 -16.68
N GLY A 66 24.51 16.47 -16.54
CA GLY A 66 24.98 17.72 -17.16
C GLY A 66 26.16 18.40 -16.47
N VAL A 67 26.62 17.90 -15.31
CA VAL A 67 27.70 18.51 -14.52
C VAL A 67 29.07 17.86 -14.78
N LEU A 68 29.10 16.68 -15.43
CA LEU A 68 30.35 15.92 -15.66
C LEU A 68 31.05 16.22 -17.01
N GLU A 69 30.50 17.10 -17.85
CA GLU A 69 31.07 17.49 -19.16
C GLU A 69 31.85 18.83 -19.11
N ARG A 70 32.62 19.09 -18.05
CA ARG A 70 33.70 20.10 -18.04
C ARG A 70 34.80 19.60 -17.09
N PRO A 71 36.06 19.44 -17.53
CA PRO A 71 36.84 20.45 -18.26
C PRO A 71 37.56 19.98 -19.53
#